data_AF-A0A7W1Z2W0-F1
#
_entry.id   AF-A0A7W1Z2W0-F1
#
_cell.length_a   1.000
_cell.length_b   1.000
_cell.length_c   1.000
_cell.angle_alpha   90.00
_cell.angle_beta   90.00
_cell.angle_gamma   90.00
#
_symmetry.space_group_name_H-M   'P 1'
#
loop_
_entity.id
_entity.type
_entity.pdbx_description
1 polymer ?
#
loop_
_entity_poly.entity_id
_entity_poly.type
_entity_poly.pdbx_seq_one_letter_code
_entity_poly.pdbx_strand_id
1 'polypeptide(L)' 'ADSLDTVELVMALEEEFEIEIPDEDAEKIQTVSAAIDFIKEKV' A
#
# COMPACT_ATOMS: atom_id res chain seq x y z
N ALA A 1 -14.74 -4.97 -1.25
CA ALA A 1 -13.56 -4.38 -0.64
C ALA A 1 -14.10 -3.46 0.43
N ASP A 2 -14.32 -4.03 1.61
CA ASP A 2 -14.54 -3.20 2.79
C ASP A 2 -13.22 -2.50 3.08
N SER A 3 -13.26 -1.30 3.67
CA SER A 3 -12.06 -0.50 3.97
C SER A 3 -11.02 -1.21 4.85
N LEU A 4 -11.37 -2.34 5.47
CA LEU A 4 -10.47 -3.19 6.24
C LEU A 4 -9.50 -4.00 5.36
N ASP A 5 -9.94 -4.46 4.18
CA ASP A 5 -9.12 -5.29 3.29
C ASP A 5 -7.90 -4.50 2.76
N THR A 6 -8.08 -3.19 2.55
CA THR A 6 -7.03 -2.28 2.08
C THR A 6 -6.01 -1.94 3.15
N VAL A 7 -6.43 -1.82 4.41
CA VAL A 7 -5.53 -1.51 5.54
C VAL A 7 -4.59 -2.69 5.81
N GLU A 8 -5.12 -3.92 5.78
CA GLU A 8 -4.30 -5.13 5.97
C GLU A 8 -3.26 -5.29 4.85
N LEU A 9 -3.64 -5.00 3.61
CA LEU A 9 -2.71 -5.04 2.47
C LEU A 9 -1.57 -4.02 2.64
N VAL A 10 -1.90 -2.78 3.03
CA VAL A 10 -0.90 -1.71 3.22
C VAL A 10 0.07 -2.08 4.34
N MET A 11 -0.43 -2.53 5.49
CA MET A 11 0.43 -2.98 6.59
C MET A 11 1.37 -4.14 6.20
N ALA A 12 0.87 -5.11 5.43
CA ALA A 12 1.71 -6.22 4.95
C ALA A 12 2.82 -5.75 4.01
N LEU A 13 2.56 -4.73 3.19
CA LEU A 13 3.55 -4.13 2.30
C LEU A 13 4.58 -3.29 3.07
N GLU A 14 4.15 -2.56 4.11
CA GLU A 14 5.04 -1.82 5.01
C GLU A 14 6.02 -2.76 5.72
N GLU A 15 5.52 -3.89 6.26
CA GLU A 15 6.35 -4.88 6.95
C GLU A 15 7.31 -5.63 6.01
N GLU A 16 6.83 -6.08 4.83
CA GLU A 16 7.64 -6.87 3.89
C GLU A 16 8.78 -6.05 3.27
N PHE A 17 8.54 -4.77 2.97
CA PHE A 17 9.51 -3.90 2.32
C PHE A 17 10.22 -2.94 3.30
N GLU A 18 9.90 -3.01 4.59
CA GLU A 18 10.39 -2.07 5.63
C GLU A 18 10.17 -0.59 5.24
N ILE A 19 9.02 -0.30 4.61
CA ILE A 19 8.62 1.06 4.17
C ILE A 19 7.49 1.60 5.03
N GLU A 20 7.28 2.92 4.96
CA GLU A 20 6.16 3.61 5.59
C GLU A 20 5.25 4.18 4.48
N ILE A 21 3.97 3.83 4.51
CA ILE A 21 2.96 4.26 3.55
C ILE A 21 2.00 5.23 4.25
N PRO A 22 2.06 6.54 3.94
CA PRO A 22 1.13 7.51 4.52
C PRO A 22 -0.31 7.16 4.16
N ASP A 23 -1.25 7.43 5.06
CA ASP A 23 -2.69 7.24 4.82
C ASP A 23 -3.17 7.90 3.51
N GLU A 24 -2.66 9.10 3.20
CA GLU A 24 -2.99 9.83 1.96
C GLU A 24 -2.55 9.09 0.68
N ASP A 25 -1.48 8.30 0.76
CA ASP A 25 -0.99 7.50 -0.37
C ASP A 25 -1.65 6.11 -0.39
N ALA A 26 -1.92 5.53 0.77
CA ALA A 26 -2.73 4.32 0.92
C ALA A 26 -4.13 4.49 0.29
N GLU A 27 -4.78 5.64 0.49
CA GLU A 27 -6.08 5.97 -0.13
C GLU A 27 -6.05 6.02 -1.67
N LYS A 28 -4.86 6.27 -2.26
CA LYS A 28 -4.66 6.29 -3.71
C LYS A 28 -4.39 4.90 -4.28
N ILE A 29 -4.01 3.94 -3.44
CA ILE A 29 -3.78 2.54 -3.81
C ILE A 29 -5.13 1.82 -3.91
N GLN A 30 -5.87 2.11 -4.98
CA GLN A 30 -7.18 1.50 -5.27
C GLN A 30 -7.07 0.25 -6.14
N THR A 31 -5.91 0.00 -6.72
CA THR A 31 -5.67 -1.14 -7.62
C THR A 31 -4.35 -1.80 -7.30
N VAL A 32 -4.24 -3.09 -7.62
CA VAL A 32 -2.99 -3.85 -7.48
C VAL A 32 -1.85 -3.21 -8.29
N SER A 33 -2.14 -2.66 -9.48
CA SER A 33 -1.15 -1.94 -10.28
C SER A 33 -0.60 -0.72 -9.55
N ALA A 34 -1.48 0.09 -8.93
CA ALA A 34 -1.05 1.26 -8.15
C ALA A 34 -0.18 0.87 -6.95
N ALA A 35 -0.48 -0.25 -6.28
CA ALA A 35 0.37 -0.77 -5.21
C ALA A 35 1.77 -1.16 -5.70
N ILE A 36 1.83 -1.88 -6.83
CA ILE A 36 3.11 -2.29 -7.44
C ILE A 36 3.94 -1.09 -7.87
N ASP A 37 3.31 -0.10 -8.49
CA ASP A 37 4.01 1.10 -8.95
C ASP A 37 4.53 1.92 -7.76
N PHE A 38 3.73 2.04 -6.69
CA PHE A 38 4.15 2.72 -5.45
C PHE A 38 5.38 2.04 -4.83
N ILE A 39 5.38 0.71 -4.71
CA ILE A 39 6.51 -0.04 -4.16
C ILE A 39 7.76 0.16 -5.02
N LYS A 40 7.64 0.12 -6.34
CA LYS A 40 8.77 0.33 -7.27
C LYS A 40 9.39 1.72 -7.20
N GLU A 41 8.65 2.74 -6.80
CA GLU A 41 9.18 4.09 -6.62
C GLU A 41 9.90 4.26 -5.28
N LYS A 42 9.59 3.42 -4.28
CA LYS A 42 10.10 3.51 -2.91
C LYS A 42 11.26 2.56 -2.61
N VAL A 43 11.39 1.47 -3.35
CA VAL A 43 12.49 0.48 -3.30
C VAL A 43 13.53 0.76 -4.38
#